data_AF-A0A093Q5G0-F1
#
_entry.id   AF-A0A093Q5G0-F1
#
_cell.length_a   1.000
_cell.length_b   1.000
_cell.length_c   1.000
_cell.angle_alpha   90.00
_cell.angle_beta   90.00
_cell.angle_gamma   90.00
#
_symmetry.space_group_name_H-M   'P 1'
#
loop_
_entity.id
_entity.type
_entity.pdbx_description
1 polymer ?
#
loop_
_entity_poly.entity_id
_entity_poly.type
_entity_poly.pdbx_seq_one_letter_code
_entity_poly.pdbx_strand_id
1 'polypeptide(L)'
;SMLRLQKRLASSVLRCGKKKVWLDPNETNEIANANSRQQIRKLIKDGLIIRKALTVHARARCRKNTLARRKGRHMGIGKRKGTANARMPEKVTWMRRMRILRRLLRRYRESKKIDRHM
;
A
#
# COMPACT_ATOMS: atom_id res chain seq x y z
N SER A 1 -24.43 -28.41 13.28
CA SER A 1 -25.05 -27.07 13.48
C SER A 1 -24.55 -26.08 12.43
N MET A 2 -25.41 -25.19 11.91
CA MET A 2 -25.08 -24.26 10.81
C MET A 2 -24.66 -22.88 11.34
N LEU A 3 -23.36 -22.57 11.42
CA LEU A 3 -22.81 -21.29 11.94
C LEU A 3 -22.72 -20.14 10.91
N ARG A 4 -23.55 -20.17 9.86
CA ARG A 4 -23.49 -19.18 8.75
C ARG A 4 -23.85 -17.77 9.22
N LEU A 5 -24.85 -17.65 10.10
CA LEU A 5 -25.30 -16.38 10.67
C LEU A 5 -24.19 -15.74 11.51
N GLN A 6 -23.64 -16.50 12.45
CA GLN A 6 -22.59 -16.06 13.37
C GLN A 6 -21.36 -15.61 12.61
N LYS A 7 -20.94 -16.37 11.59
CA LYS A 7 -19.81 -15.99 10.73
C LYS A 7 -20.05 -14.69 9.96
N ARG A 8 -21.29 -14.44 9.52
CA ARG A 8 -21.69 -13.19 8.86
C ARG A 8 -21.71 -12.01 9.86
N LEU A 9 -22.30 -12.19 11.03
CA LEU A 9 -22.37 -11.17 12.07
C LEU A 9 -20.99 -10.81 12.60
N ALA A 10 -20.15 -11.80 12.91
CA ALA A 10 -18.77 -11.61 13.34
C ALA A 10 -17.93 -10.83 12.32
N SER A 11 -18.09 -11.14 11.03
CA SER A 11 -17.44 -10.41 9.93
C SER A 11 -17.85 -8.93 9.90
N SER A 12 -19.14 -8.64 10.08
CA SER A 12 -19.66 -7.27 10.15
C SER A 12 -19.17 -6.53 11.39
N VAL A 13 -19.15 -7.18 12.56
CA VAL A 13 -18.70 -6.59 13.83
C VAL A 13 -17.18 -6.31 13.81
N LEU A 14 -16.37 -7.25 13.32
CA LEU A 14 -14.90 -7.12 13.23
C LEU A 14 -14.43 -6.27 12.04
N ARG A 15 -15.34 -5.78 11.20
CA ARG A 15 -15.06 -5.03 9.95
C ARG A 15 -14.01 -5.75 9.08
N CYS A 16 -14.15 -7.07 8.94
CA CYS A 16 -13.26 -7.90 8.14
C CYS A 16 -14.06 -8.89 7.30
N GLY A 17 -13.46 -9.51 6.28
CA GLY A 17 -14.15 -10.52 5.47
C GLY A 17 -14.35 -11.84 6.22
N LYS A 18 -15.39 -12.62 5.85
CA LYS A 18 -15.70 -13.95 6.44
C LYS A 18 -14.49 -14.92 6.45
N LYS A 19 -13.56 -14.79 5.50
CA LYS A 19 -12.32 -15.58 5.43
C LYS A 19 -11.38 -15.36 6.63
N LYS A 20 -11.48 -14.19 7.28
CA LYS A 20 -10.65 -13.76 8.42
C LYS A 20 -11.32 -13.99 9.76
N VAL A 21 -12.56 -14.44 9.80
CA VAL A 21 -13.22 -14.87 11.04
C VAL A 21 -12.84 -16.32 11.32
N TRP A 22 -12.24 -16.55 12.48
CA TRP A 22 -12.06 -17.86 13.08
C TRP A 22 -13.14 -18.05 14.17
N LEU A 23 -13.71 -19.24 14.23
CA LEU A 23 -14.71 -19.66 15.21
C LEU A 23 -14.10 -20.89 15.89
N ASP A 24 -14.15 -20.95 17.21
CA ASP A 24 -13.65 -22.10 17.96
C ASP A 24 -14.44 -23.38 17.61
N PRO A 25 -13.77 -24.46 17.15
CA PRO A 25 -14.44 -25.72 16.86
C PRO A 25 -14.90 -26.49 18.10
N ASN A 26 -14.34 -26.23 19.28
CA ASN A 26 -14.70 -26.92 20.52
C ASN A 26 -15.99 -26.32 21.12
N GLU A 27 -16.13 -24.99 21.05
CA GLU A 27 -17.26 -24.25 21.63
C GLU A 27 -18.38 -23.95 20.62
N THR A 28 -18.65 -24.91 19.73
CA THR A 28 -19.61 -24.71 18.63
C THR A 28 -21.05 -24.51 19.11
N ASN A 29 -21.42 -25.11 20.25
CA ASN A 29 -22.75 -24.97 20.85
C ASN A 29 -22.96 -23.57 21.43
N GLU A 30 -21.98 -23.04 22.17
CA GLU A 30 -22.03 -21.68 22.73
C GLU A 30 -22.10 -20.62 21.62
N ILE A 31 -21.28 -20.80 20.58
CA ILE A 31 -21.32 -19.92 19.40
C ILE A 31 -22.68 -20.02 18.69
N ALA A 32 -23.26 -21.21 18.56
CA ALA A 32 -24.55 -21.41 17.90
C ALA A 32 -25.70 -20.67 18.59
N ASN A 33 -25.65 -20.55 19.93
CA ASN A 33 -26.66 -19.85 20.73
C ASN A 33 -26.60 -18.31 20.61
N ALA A 34 -25.54 -17.76 20.03
CA ALA A 34 -25.38 -16.31 19.83
C ALA A 34 -26.10 -15.80 18.57
N ASN A 35 -27.24 -15.13 18.78
CA ASN A 35 -28.14 -14.68 17.70
C ASN A 35 -28.05 -13.17 17.42
N SER A 36 -27.49 -12.40 18.37
CA SER A 36 -27.38 -10.94 18.29
C SER A 36 -25.94 -10.46 18.08
N ARG A 37 -25.77 -9.25 17.53
CA ARG A 37 -24.45 -8.62 17.40
C ARG A 37 -23.77 -8.35 18.75
N GLN A 38 -24.54 -8.12 19.80
CA GLN A 38 -24.03 -7.87 21.14
C GLN A 38 -23.41 -9.13 21.75
N GLN A 39 -24.07 -10.28 21.61
CA GLN A 39 -23.50 -11.58 22.02
C GLN A 39 -22.23 -11.90 21.22
N ILE A 40 -22.21 -11.65 19.91
CA ILE A 40 -21.01 -11.83 19.08
C ILE A 40 -19.84 -10.95 19.56
N ARG A 41 -20.09 -9.72 20.04
CA ARG A 41 -19.05 -8.88 20.64
C ARG A 41 -18.51 -9.48 21.94
N LYS A 42 -19.37 -10.09 22.76
CA LYS A 42 -18.96 -10.81 23.97
C LYS A 42 -18.05 -11.99 23.60
N LEU A 43 -18.47 -12.85 22.68
CA LEU A 43 -17.66 -13.99 22.21
C LEU A 43 -16.32 -13.59 21.57
N ILE A 44 -16.25 -12.42 20.93
CA ILE A 44 -14.98 -11.85 20.43
C ILE A 44 -14.06 -11.45 21.58
N LYS A 45 -14.62 -10.82 22.63
CA LYS A 45 -13.88 -10.41 23.82
C LYS A 45 -13.37 -11.61 24.61
N ASP A 46 -14.18 -12.67 24.69
CA ASP A 46 -13.86 -13.91 25.40
C ASP A 46 -12.89 -14.82 24.59
N GLY A 47 -12.57 -14.46 23.33
CA GLY A 47 -11.59 -15.17 22.52
C GLY A 47 -12.14 -16.36 21.71
N LEU A 48 -13.43 -16.66 21.81
CA LEU A 48 -14.10 -17.73 21.06
C LEU A 48 -14.26 -17.41 19.57
N ILE A 49 -14.23 -16.11 19.22
CA ILE A 49 -14.24 -15.61 17.86
C ILE A 49 -13.04 -14.68 17.65
N ILE A 50 -12.12 -15.08 16.77
CA ILE A 50 -10.86 -14.36 16.56
C ILE A 50 -10.76 -13.87 15.13
N ARG A 51 -10.22 -12.65 14.96
CA ARG A 51 -9.76 -12.17 13.65
C ARG A 51 -8.41 -12.79 13.32
N LYS A 52 -8.37 -13.70 12.35
CA LYS A 52 -7.13 -14.25 11.81
C LYS A 52 -6.26 -13.15 11.23
N ALA A 53 -4.95 -13.26 11.46
CA ALA A 53 -3.98 -12.38 10.85
C ALA A 53 -4.07 -12.39 9.31
N LEU A 54 -3.63 -11.30 8.70
CA LEU A 54 -3.51 -11.23 7.25
C LEU A 54 -2.40 -12.17 6.78
N THR A 55 -2.58 -12.75 5.60
CA THR A 55 -1.53 -13.51 4.93
C THR A 55 -0.48 -12.50 4.47
N VAL A 56 0.75 -12.65 4.94
CA VAL A 56 1.80 -11.66 4.72
C VAL A 56 2.28 -11.69 3.27
N HIS A 57 2.20 -10.56 2.57
CA HIS A 57 2.90 -10.35 1.30
C HIS A 57 4.20 -9.59 1.52
N ALA A 58 5.31 -10.33 1.61
CA ALA A 58 6.63 -9.75 1.85
C ALA A 58 7.10 -8.88 0.67
N ARG A 59 7.58 -7.66 0.96
CA ARG A 59 8.12 -6.71 -0.04
C ARG A 59 9.65 -6.77 -0.19
N ALA A 60 10.34 -7.64 0.55
CA ALA A 60 11.81 -7.70 0.60
C ALA A 60 12.45 -7.85 -0.79
N ARG A 61 11.96 -8.79 -1.61
CA ARG A 61 12.45 -9.00 -2.99
C ARG A 61 12.27 -7.78 -3.88
N CYS A 62 11.08 -7.15 -3.83
CA CYS A 62 10.80 -5.92 -4.58
C CYS A 62 11.73 -4.78 -4.14
N ARG A 63 11.91 -4.57 -2.83
CA ARG A 63 12.83 -3.56 -2.29
C ARG A 63 14.27 -3.79 -2.72
N LYS A 64 14.77 -5.03 -2.63
CA LYS A 64 16.10 -5.42 -3.12
C LYS A 64 16.28 -5.08 -4.60
N ASN A 65 15.29 -5.40 -5.42
CA ASN A 65 15.32 -5.10 -6.85
C ASN A 65 15.26 -3.58 -7.15
N THR A 66 14.47 -2.81 -6.40
CA THR A 66 14.44 -1.35 -6.52
C THR A 66 15.79 -0.73 -6.14
N LEU A 67 16.45 -1.22 -5.08
CA LEU A 67 17.80 -0.77 -4.70
C LEU A 67 18.83 -1.09 -5.78
N ALA A 68 18.79 -2.29 -6.36
CA ALA A 68 19.64 -2.66 -7.49
C ALA A 68 19.39 -1.79 -8.73
N ARG A 69 18.12 -1.50 -9.05
CA ARG A 69 17.74 -0.57 -10.15
C ARG A 69 18.22 0.86 -9.91
N ARG A 70 18.17 1.34 -8.67
CA ARG A 70 18.71 2.66 -8.29
C ARG A 70 20.23 2.75 -8.51
N LYS A 71 20.95 1.64 -8.34
CA LYS A 71 22.38 1.50 -8.69
C LYS A 71 22.62 1.32 -10.20
N GLY A 72 21.60 1.46 -11.05
CA GLY A 72 21.69 1.32 -12.51
C GLY A 72 21.54 -0.10 -13.05
N ARG A 73 21.38 -1.13 -12.20
CA ARG A 73 21.23 -2.52 -12.65
C ARG A 73 19.86 -2.74 -13.30
N HIS A 74 19.78 -3.72 -14.22
CA HIS A 74 18.53 -4.10 -14.92
C HIS A 74 17.88 -2.98 -15.77
N MET A 75 18.65 -2.00 -16.26
CA MET A 75 18.16 -0.88 -17.10
C MET A 75 18.67 -0.90 -18.56
N GLY A 76 19.40 -1.95 -18.95
CA GLY A 76 19.94 -2.13 -20.31
C GLY A 76 18.85 -2.32 -21.38
N ILE A 77 19.25 -2.27 -22.65
CA ILE A 77 18.35 -2.24 -23.83
C ILE A 77 17.32 -3.38 -23.79
N GLY A 78 17.74 -4.62 -23.55
CA GLY A 78 16.85 -5.79 -23.49
C GLY A 78 15.84 -5.82 -22.32
N LYS A 79 15.90 -4.86 -21.38
CA LYS A 79 14.88 -4.69 -20.33
C LYS A 79 13.96 -3.49 -20.56
N ARG A 80 14.21 -2.71 -21.62
CA ARG A 80 13.39 -1.57 -21.98
C ARG A 80 12.16 -2.06 -22.73
N LYS A 81 10.99 -1.59 -22.30
CA LYS A 81 9.72 -1.73 -23.00
C LYS A 81 9.12 -0.33 -23.14
N GLY A 82 8.45 -0.08 -24.28
CA GLY A 82 7.97 1.25 -24.68
C GLY A 82 9.06 2.15 -25.26
N THR A 83 8.64 3.21 -25.94
CA THR A 83 9.53 4.20 -26.57
C THR A 83 10.22 5.08 -25.51
N ALA A 84 11.28 5.80 -25.91
CA ALA A 84 11.99 6.72 -25.01
C ALA A 84 11.06 7.81 -24.46
N ASN A 85 10.27 8.44 -25.33
CA ASN A 85 9.30 9.47 -24.95
C ASN A 85 8.21 8.94 -24.00
N ALA A 86 7.77 7.68 -24.14
CA ALA A 86 6.82 7.08 -23.20
C ALA A 86 7.43 6.84 -21.80
N ARG A 87 8.72 6.48 -21.74
CA ARG A 87 9.44 6.23 -20.48
C ARG A 87 9.84 7.52 -19.76
N MET A 88 10.22 8.54 -20.52
CA MET A 88 10.51 9.88 -20.02
C MET A 88 10.12 10.94 -21.07
N PRO A 89 8.93 11.56 -20.94
CA PRO A 89 8.48 12.53 -21.92
C PRO A 89 9.39 13.75 -22.07
N GLU A 90 9.68 14.12 -23.31
CA GLU A 90 10.57 15.24 -23.66
C GLU A 90 10.09 16.55 -23.05
N LYS A 91 8.77 16.80 -23.06
CA LYS A 91 8.13 17.97 -22.44
C LYS A 91 8.48 18.09 -20.95
N VAL A 92 8.52 16.98 -20.21
CA VAL A 92 8.86 17.00 -18.78
C VAL A 92 10.33 17.33 -18.57
N THR A 93 11.21 16.77 -19.40
CA THR A 93 12.65 17.08 -19.38
C THR A 93 12.90 18.56 -19.70
N TRP A 94 12.25 19.11 -20.73
CA TRP A 94 12.30 20.52 -21.08
C TRP A 94 11.86 21.44 -19.93
N MET A 95 10.68 21.15 -19.34
CA MET A 95 10.16 21.92 -18.21
C MET A 95 11.11 21.91 -17.01
N ARG A 96 11.67 20.74 -16.66
CA ARG A 96 12.66 20.62 -15.57
C ARG A 96 13.91 21.46 -15.85
N ARG A 97 14.47 21.36 -17.07
CA ARG A 97 15.65 22.14 -17.49
C ARG A 97 15.40 23.64 -17.38
N MET A 98 14.33 24.14 -17.99
CA MET A 98 13.99 25.58 -17.97
C MET A 98 13.76 26.11 -16.55
N ARG A 99 13.03 25.37 -15.71
CA ARG A 99 12.77 25.77 -14.31
C ARG A 99 14.05 25.83 -13.48
N ILE A 100 14.95 24.86 -13.64
CA ILE A 100 16.22 24.83 -12.91
C ILE A 100 17.10 26.02 -13.32
N LEU A 101 17.25 26.28 -14.62
CA LEU A 101 18.06 27.39 -15.13
C LEU A 101 17.50 28.76 -14.71
N ARG A 102 16.19 28.98 -14.88
CA ARG A 102 15.53 30.22 -14.47
C ARG A 102 15.68 30.49 -12.96
N ARG A 103 15.57 29.44 -12.14
CA ARG A 103 15.77 29.54 -10.69
C ARG A 103 17.22 29.89 -10.33
N LEU A 104 18.20 29.31 -11.04
CA LEU A 104 19.62 29.63 -10.84
C LEU A 104 19.91 31.10 -11.16
N LEU A 105 19.49 31.57 -12.33
CA LEU A 105 19.69 32.96 -12.76
C LEU A 105 19.04 33.94 -11.78
N ARG A 106 17.82 33.63 -11.31
CA ARG A 106 17.15 34.44 -10.29
C ARG A 106 17.99 34.56 -9.01
N ARG A 107 18.50 33.44 -8.48
CA ARG A 107 19.36 33.44 -7.27
C ARG A 107 20.66 34.21 -7.50
N TYR A 108 21.26 34.13 -8.69
CA TYR A 108 22.48 34.85 -9.01
C TYR A 108 22.25 36.36 -9.05
N ARG A 109 21.12 36.78 -9.63
CA ARG A 109 20.72 38.19 -9.63
C ARG A 109 20.42 38.72 -8.22
N GLU A 110 19.71 37.94 -7.41
CA GLU A 110 19.42 38.27 -6.00
C GLU A 110 20.70 38.39 -5.15
N SER A 111 21.69 37.53 -5.40
CA SER A 111 23.01 37.58 -4.75
C SER A 111 24.00 38.54 -5.42
N LYS A 112 23.54 39.34 -6.40
CA LYS A 112 24.33 40.32 -7.16
C LYS A 112 25.58 39.73 -7.85
N LYS A 113 25.57 38.44 -8.16
CA LYS A 113 26.61 37.79 -8.97
C LYS A 113 26.48 38.09 -10.45
N ILE A 114 25.26 38.41 -10.89
CA ILE A 114 24.93 38.89 -12.24
C ILE A 114 24.03 40.12 -12.10
N ASP A 115 24.10 41.01 -13.07
CA ASP A 115 23.22 42.19 -13.13
C ASP A 115 21.90 41.85 -13.85
N ARG A 116 21.14 42.87 -14.26
CA ARG A 116 19.86 42.70 -14.98
C ARG A 116 20.04 42.54 -16.49
N HIS A 117 21.19 42.90 -17.03
CA HIS A 117 21.46 42.99 -18.46
C HIS A 117 22.23 41.76 -18.97
N MET A 118 22.92 41.04 -18.07
CA MET A 118 23.28 39.62 -18.20
C MET A 118 22.10 38.67 -17.94
#